data_AF-A0A554S8F0-F1
#
_entry.id   AF-A0A554S8F0-F1
#
_cell.length_a   1.000
_cell.length_b   1.000
_cell.length_c   1.000
_cell.angle_alpha   90.00
_cell.angle_beta   90.00
_cell.angle_gamma   90.00
#
_symmetry.space_group_name_H-M   'P 1'
#
loop_
_entity.id
_entity.type
_entity.pdbx_description
1 polymer ?
#
loop_
_entity_poly.entity_id
_entity_poly.type
_entity_poly.pdbx_seq_one_letter_code
_entity_poly.pdbx_strand_id
1 'polypeptide(L)'
;MSADDVTALVLFLFPLAYSPGPGNAIFAAIGAMRGVRAALRALAGYHVATFLVTALIGVGMGVAVVRHPIVVDVLALLGSMYVAWLSWTFLLAARSPAASRAGSLAAPRPGFWTGAAVLLLNPKAYYIVVVMFTRFLWSPPGGDVATALVITTIFTVNNLVAFVVWAMAGRGLAALFRSPRAARRLNYLFASVLGAVAVWMAMPLLG
;
A
#
# COMPACT_ATOMS: atom_id res chain seq x y z
N MET A 1 -5.13 -24.37 -11.01
CA MET A 1 -3.77 -24.12 -10.47
C MET A 1 -3.32 -25.33 -9.67
N SER A 2 -2.10 -25.82 -9.91
CA SER A 2 -1.47 -26.85 -9.08
C SER A 2 -0.97 -26.27 -7.75
N ALA A 3 -0.59 -27.13 -6.80
CA ALA A 3 0.03 -26.70 -5.54
C ALA A 3 1.39 -26.00 -5.77
N ASP A 4 2.14 -26.43 -6.79
CA ASP A 4 3.42 -25.84 -7.17
C ASP A 4 3.22 -24.42 -7.72
N ASP A 5 2.16 -24.19 -8.52
CA ASP A 5 1.81 -22.85 -9.02
C ASP A 5 1.46 -21.89 -7.89
N VAL A 6 0.73 -22.37 -6.87
CA VAL A 6 0.36 -21.58 -5.70
C VAL A 6 1.61 -21.22 -4.90
N THR A 7 2.51 -22.18 -4.68
CA THR A 7 3.78 -21.94 -3.98
C THR A 7 4.64 -20.91 -4.73
N ALA A 8 4.78 -21.08 -6.05
CA ALA A 8 5.51 -20.14 -6.89
C ALA A 8 4.89 -18.74 -6.88
N LEU A 9 3.56 -18.64 -6.89
CA LEU A 9 2.84 -17.37 -6.79
C LEU A 9 3.11 -16.67 -5.43
N VAL A 10 3.00 -17.39 -4.32
CA VAL A 10 3.26 -16.81 -2.99
C VAL A 10 4.71 -16.34 -2.86
N LEU A 11 5.67 -17.14 -3.32
CA LEU A 11 7.09 -16.76 -3.32
C LEU A 11 7.36 -15.54 -4.22
N PHE A 12 6.71 -15.46 -5.38
CA PHE A 12 6.80 -14.31 -6.27
C PHE A 12 6.22 -13.04 -5.62
N LEU A 13 5.09 -13.16 -4.92
CA LEU A 13 4.41 -12.03 -4.29
C LEU A 13 5.12 -11.55 -3.01
N PHE A 14 5.88 -12.41 -2.33
CA PHE A 14 6.55 -12.08 -1.07
C PHE A 14 7.42 -10.81 -1.14
N PRO A 15 8.45 -10.71 -2.00
CA PRO A 15 9.27 -9.49 -2.06
C PRO A 15 8.46 -8.28 -2.53
N LEU A 16 7.44 -8.47 -3.36
CA LEU A 16 6.65 -7.39 -3.95
C LEU A 16 5.67 -6.76 -2.95
N ALA A 17 4.93 -7.57 -2.20
CA ALA A 17 3.95 -7.11 -1.21
C ALA A 17 4.61 -6.61 0.07
N TYR A 18 5.71 -7.23 0.50
CA TYR A 18 6.36 -6.91 1.78
C TYR A 18 7.41 -5.80 1.67
N SER A 19 7.96 -5.55 0.47
CA SER A 19 8.89 -4.41 0.28
C SER A 19 8.22 -3.08 0.61
N PRO A 20 8.97 -2.10 1.15
CA PRO A 20 8.43 -0.77 1.44
C PRO A 20 7.85 -0.12 0.17
N GLY A 21 6.78 0.64 0.36
CA GLY A 21 6.08 1.33 -0.70
C GLY A 21 4.98 2.22 -0.12
N PRO A 22 4.26 2.97 -0.96
CA PRO A 22 3.25 3.94 -0.54
C PRO A 22 2.24 3.35 0.46
N GLY A 23 1.52 2.30 0.06
CA GLY A 23 0.54 1.64 0.93
C GLY A 23 1.14 1.13 2.24
N ASN A 24 2.25 0.39 2.17
CA ASN A 24 2.93 -0.16 3.34
C ASN A 24 3.36 0.92 4.35
N ALA A 25 3.94 2.01 3.86
CA ALA A 25 4.39 3.12 4.69
C ALA A 25 3.21 3.81 5.40
N ILE A 26 2.08 3.96 4.72
CA ILE A 26 0.85 4.54 5.29
C ILE A 26 0.31 3.66 6.42
N PHE A 27 0.23 2.35 6.23
CA PHE A 27 -0.27 1.45 7.27
C PHE A 27 0.68 1.33 8.45
N ALA A 28 2.00 1.39 8.22
CA ALA A 28 2.99 1.51 9.28
C ALA A 28 2.80 2.80 10.10
N ALA A 29 2.59 3.92 9.41
CA ALA A 29 2.26 5.21 10.01
C ALA A 29 0.99 5.14 10.89
N ILE A 30 -0.10 4.58 10.37
CA ILE A 30 -1.36 4.41 11.11
C ILE A 30 -1.13 3.52 12.35
N GLY A 31 -0.39 2.42 12.19
CA GLY A 31 -0.03 1.51 13.26
C GLY A 31 0.80 2.19 14.37
N ALA A 32 1.77 3.02 13.98
CA ALA A 32 2.62 3.78 14.89
C ALA A 32 1.81 4.84 15.69
N MET A 33 0.94 5.58 15.01
CA MET A 33 0.24 6.72 15.62
C MET A 33 -0.99 6.31 16.43
N ARG A 34 -1.72 5.27 15.98
CA ARG A 34 -3.07 4.94 16.50
C ARG A 34 -3.23 3.47 16.86
N GLY A 35 -2.20 2.66 16.65
CA GLY A 35 -2.25 1.22 16.86
C GLY A 35 -2.95 0.46 15.72
N VAL A 36 -2.71 -0.85 15.67
CA VAL A 36 -3.20 -1.74 14.60
C VAL A 36 -4.73 -1.77 14.52
N ARG A 37 -5.44 -1.70 15.66
CA ARG A 37 -6.91 -1.69 15.68
C ARG A 37 -7.52 -0.50 14.93
N ALA A 38 -6.84 0.64 14.94
CA ALA A 38 -7.29 1.83 14.19
C ALA A 38 -7.09 1.68 12.68
N ALA A 39 -6.21 0.78 12.24
CA ALA A 39 -5.99 0.49 10.83
C ALA A 39 -7.06 -0.41 10.21
N LEU A 40 -7.84 -1.15 11.01
CA LEU A 40 -8.74 -2.20 10.51
C LEU A 40 -9.74 -1.71 9.47
N ARG A 41 -10.36 -0.54 9.67
CA ARG A 41 -11.33 0.01 8.70
C ARG A 41 -10.65 0.37 7.38
N ALA A 42 -9.47 0.98 7.43
CA ALA A 42 -8.68 1.29 6.25
C ALA A 42 -8.12 0.02 5.58
N LEU A 43 -7.70 -0.99 6.36
CA LEU A 43 -7.28 -2.28 5.81
C LEU A 43 -8.43 -2.92 5.04
N ALA A 44 -9.63 -2.94 5.60
CA ALA A 44 -10.82 -3.45 4.89
C ALA A 44 -11.06 -2.70 3.58
N GLY A 45 -11.04 -1.36 3.60
CA GLY A 45 -11.21 -0.57 2.39
C GLY A 45 -10.14 -0.80 1.32
N TYR A 46 -8.87 -0.85 1.74
CA TYR A 46 -7.75 -1.14 0.84
C TYR A 46 -7.91 -2.52 0.20
N HIS A 47 -8.25 -3.55 0.98
CA HIS A 47 -8.27 -4.93 0.49
C HIS A 47 -9.55 -5.27 -0.28
N VAL A 48 -10.69 -4.65 0.04
CA VAL A 48 -11.88 -4.73 -0.82
C VAL A 48 -11.59 -4.09 -2.18
N ALA A 49 -11.01 -2.89 -2.19
CA ALA A 49 -10.61 -2.27 -3.44
C ALA A 49 -9.55 -3.13 -4.18
N THR A 50 -8.64 -3.79 -3.44
CA THR A 50 -7.57 -4.63 -4.01
C THR A 50 -8.19 -5.79 -4.75
N PHE A 51 -9.12 -6.48 -4.09
CA PHE A 51 -9.84 -7.60 -4.67
C PHE A 51 -10.61 -7.17 -5.93
N LEU A 52 -11.39 -6.08 -5.85
CA LEU A 52 -12.22 -5.63 -6.97
C LEU A 52 -11.39 -5.19 -8.18
N VAL A 53 -10.37 -4.36 -7.97
CA VAL A 53 -9.49 -3.89 -9.04
C VAL A 53 -8.72 -5.06 -9.66
N THR A 54 -8.17 -5.95 -8.83
CA THR A 54 -7.40 -7.11 -9.31
C THR A 54 -8.30 -8.09 -10.06
N ALA A 55 -9.50 -8.39 -9.57
CA ALA A 55 -10.46 -9.24 -10.26
C ALA A 55 -10.84 -8.66 -11.63
N LEU A 56 -11.14 -7.36 -11.69
CA LEU A 56 -11.49 -6.67 -12.93
C LEU A 56 -10.37 -6.75 -13.99
N ILE A 57 -9.11 -6.58 -13.56
CA ILE A 57 -7.95 -6.73 -14.44
C ILE A 57 -7.78 -8.19 -14.87
N GLY A 58 -7.92 -9.14 -13.94
CA GLY A 58 -7.72 -10.57 -14.17
C GLY A 58 -8.72 -11.17 -15.16
N VAL A 59 -9.99 -10.74 -15.13
CA VAL A 59 -11.01 -11.20 -16.09
C VAL A 59 -10.93 -10.49 -17.45
N GLY A 60 -9.93 -9.63 -17.66
CA GLY A 60 -9.66 -8.97 -18.95
C GLY A 60 -10.30 -7.60 -19.12
N MET A 61 -11.14 -7.14 -18.18
CA MET A 61 -11.84 -5.85 -18.28
C MET A 61 -10.95 -4.62 -18.01
N GLY A 62 -9.73 -4.82 -17.51
CA GLY A 62 -8.82 -3.72 -17.12
C GLY A 62 -7.42 -3.77 -17.75
N VAL A 63 -7.06 -4.80 -18.52
CA VAL A 63 -5.68 -5.00 -18.98
C VAL A 63 -5.22 -3.90 -19.95
N ALA A 64 -6.07 -3.53 -20.92
CA ALA A 64 -5.75 -2.46 -21.87
C ALA A 64 -5.63 -1.09 -21.19
N VAL A 65 -6.48 -0.82 -20.20
CA VAL A 65 -6.48 0.44 -19.44
C VAL A 65 -5.22 0.56 -18.59
N VAL A 66 -4.84 -0.50 -17.86
CA VAL A 66 -3.66 -0.45 -16.97
C VAL A 66 -2.34 -0.55 -17.74
N ARG A 67 -2.34 -1.06 -18.97
CA ARG A 67 -1.18 -1.00 -19.88
C ARG A 67 -1.04 0.34 -20.61
N HIS A 68 -2.03 1.23 -20.51
CA HIS A 68 -1.96 2.52 -21.19
C HIS A 68 -1.00 3.46 -20.43
N PRO A 69 0.05 4.02 -21.09
CA PRO A 69 1.05 4.86 -20.44
C PRO A 69 0.45 6.00 -19.62
N ILE A 70 -0.52 6.73 -20.19
CA ILE A 70 -1.24 7.83 -19.53
C ILE A 70 -1.88 7.40 -18.20
N VAL A 71 -2.46 6.18 -18.11
CA VAL A 71 -3.10 5.72 -16.87
C VAL A 71 -2.05 5.50 -15.79
N VAL A 72 -0.92 4.88 -16.15
CA VAL A 72 0.21 4.69 -15.25
C VAL A 72 0.75 6.05 -14.77
N ASP A 73 0.90 7.01 -15.67
CA ASP A 73 1.40 8.35 -15.36
C ASP A 73 0.44 9.13 -14.44
N VAL A 74 -0.87 9.09 -14.73
CA VAL A 74 -1.89 9.74 -13.90
C VAL A 74 -1.92 9.12 -12.50
N LEU A 75 -1.84 7.80 -12.39
CA LEU A 75 -1.78 7.11 -11.10
C LEU A 75 -0.49 7.45 -10.34
N ALA A 76 0.64 7.52 -11.03
CA ALA A 76 1.92 7.93 -10.45
C ALA A 76 1.88 9.39 -9.97
N LEU A 77 1.28 10.30 -10.73
CA LEU A 77 1.11 11.70 -10.36
C LEU A 77 0.20 11.84 -9.14
N LEU A 78 -1.04 11.32 -9.20
CA LEU A 78 -1.99 11.44 -8.08
C LEU A 78 -1.48 10.72 -6.83
N GLY A 79 -0.84 9.56 -7.01
CA GLY A 79 -0.19 8.81 -5.94
C GLY A 79 0.96 9.58 -5.29
N SER A 80 1.86 10.16 -6.08
CA SER A 80 2.98 10.95 -5.57
C SER A 80 2.49 12.19 -4.82
N MET A 81 1.46 12.89 -5.33
CA MET A 81 0.83 14.02 -4.64
C MET A 81 0.24 13.61 -3.29
N TYR A 82 -0.47 12.47 -3.23
CA TYR A 82 -1.06 11.98 -1.99
C TYR A 82 0.00 11.57 -0.95
N VAL A 83 1.07 10.87 -1.39
CA VAL A 83 2.18 10.50 -0.52
C VAL A 83 2.96 11.73 -0.05
N ALA A 84 3.17 12.73 -0.91
CA ALA A 84 3.78 14.00 -0.55
C ALA A 84 2.95 14.75 0.49
N TRP A 85 1.61 14.77 0.32
CA TRP A 85 0.69 15.33 1.32
C TRP A 85 0.78 14.61 2.67
N LEU A 86 0.92 13.28 2.69
CA LEU A 86 1.15 12.53 3.92
C LEU A 86 2.51 12.80 4.54
N SER A 87 3.59 12.86 3.73
CA SER A 87 4.92 13.28 4.19
C SER A 87 4.86 14.65 4.87
N TRP A 88 4.18 15.62 4.26
CA TRP A 88 3.93 16.94 4.83
C TRP A 88 3.16 16.87 6.16
N THR A 89 2.12 16.04 6.24
CA THR A 89 1.34 15.82 7.47
C THR A 89 2.22 15.30 8.61
N PHE A 90 3.15 14.37 8.32
CA PHE A 90 4.12 13.87 9.30
C PHE A 90 5.14 14.93 9.72
N LEU A 91 5.59 15.76 8.77
CA LEU A 91 6.49 16.87 9.05
C LEU A 91 5.83 17.91 9.99
N LEU A 92 4.56 18.24 9.75
CA LEU A 92 3.79 19.11 10.64
C LEU A 92 3.61 18.50 12.04
N ALA A 93 3.32 17.19 12.12
CA ALA A 93 3.22 16.49 13.40
C ALA A 93 4.55 16.46 14.17
N ALA A 94 5.69 16.39 13.47
CA ALA A 94 7.02 16.47 14.09
C ALA A 94 7.32 17.85 14.68
N ARG A 95 6.79 18.92 14.06
CA ARG A 95 6.99 20.32 14.44
C ARG A 95 6.02 20.82 15.50
N SER A 96 4.90 20.11 15.74
CA SER A 96 3.89 20.53 16.71
C SER A 96 4.39 20.44 18.16
N PRO A 97 4.22 21.49 19.00
CA PRO A 97 4.51 21.44 20.44
C PRO A 97 3.71 20.35 21.19
N ALA A 98 2.56 19.95 20.62
CA ALA A 98 1.70 18.89 21.11
C ALA A 98 2.22 17.46 20.85
N ALA A 99 3.39 17.29 20.19
CA ALA A 99 4.07 15.99 20.09
C ALA A 99 4.41 15.37 21.46
N SER A 100 4.25 16.14 22.53
CA SER A 100 4.28 15.76 23.94
C SER A 100 3.12 14.86 24.39
N ARG A 101 2.01 14.81 23.65
CA ARG A 101 0.95 13.81 23.86
C ARG A 101 1.05 12.79 22.72
N ALA A 102 1.42 11.55 23.06
CA ALA A 102 1.24 10.42 22.17
C ALA A 102 -0.22 10.42 21.68
N GLY A 103 -0.44 10.79 20.42
CA GLY A 103 -1.77 10.92 19.83
C GLY A 103 -2.38 12.33 19.84
N SER A 104 -1.67 13.37 19.39
CA SER A 104 -2.35 14.59 18.95
C SER A 104 -3.33 14.26 17.80
N LEU A 105 -4.61 14.26 18.15
CA LEU A 105 -5.79 13.78 17.43
C LEU A 105 -6.21 14.63 16.21
N ALA A 106 -5.33 15.45 15.64
CA ALA A 106 -5.72 16.41 14.60
C ALA A 106 -5.98 15.78 13.21
N ALA A 107 -5.40 14.62 12.90
CA ALA A 107 -5.68 13.95 11.63
C ALA A 107 -7.00 13.14 11.70
N PRO A 108 -7.80 13.10 10.62
CA PRO A 108 -8.97 12.20 10.54
C PRO A 108 -8.58 10.75 10.85
N ARG A 109 -9.49 10.00 11.50
CA ARG A 109 -9.30 8.55 11.65
C ARG A 109 -9.35 7.91 10.26
N PRO A 110 -8.34 7.14 9.84
CA PRO A 110 -8.34 6.51 8.53
C PRO A 110 -9.51 5.52 8.44
N GLY A 111 -10.46 5.83 7.56
CA GLY A 111 -11.68 5.06 7.36
C GLY A 111 -11.56 4.08 6.20
N PHE A 112 -12.65 3.39 5.90
CA PHE A 112 -12.76 2.50 4.74
C PHE A 112 -12.36 3.22 3.44
N TRP A 113 -12.97 4.37 3.17
CA TRP A 113 -12.69 5.15 1.96
C TRP A 113 -11.26 5.68 1.89
N THR A 114 -10.63 5.96 3.04
CA THR A 114 -9.20 6.30 3.09
C THR A 114 -8.37 5.13 2.58
N GLY A 115 -8.65 3.91 3.04
CA GLY A 115 -7.97 2.70 2.56
C GLY A 115 -8.17 2.42 1.08
N ALA A 116 -9.41 2.55 0.60
CA ALA A 116 -9.72 2.38 -0.82
C ALA A 116 -8.96 3.39 -1.69
N ALA A 117 -8.94 4.67 -1.30
CA ALA A 117 -8.17 5.70 -1.98
C ALA A 117 -6.66 5.40 -1.98
N VAL A 118 -6.12 4.89 -0.86
CA VAL A 118 -4.70 4.49 -0.78
C VAL A 118 -4.36 3.44 -1.83
N LEU A 119 -5.22 2.44 -2.07
CA LEU A 119 -4.98 1.48 -3.16
C LEU A 119 -5.10 2.16 -4.53
N LEU A 120 -6.20 2.89 -4.76
CA LEU A 120 -6.49 3.46 -6.08
C LEU A 120 -5.38 4.41 -6.53
N LEU A 121 -4.66 5.02 -5.59
CA LEU A 121 -3.53 5.91 -5.84
C LEU A 121 -2.16 5.22 -5.70
N ASN A 122 -2.12 3.89 -5.62
CA ASN A 122 -0.90 3.12 -5.43
C ASN A 122 -0.45 2.43 -6.74
N PRO A 123 0.35 3.10 -7.61
CA PRO A 123 0.84 2.52 -8.86
C PRO A 123 1.64 1.23 -8.65
N LYS A 124 2.30 1.05 -7.49
CA LYS A 124 2.99 -0.20 -7.15
C LYS A 124 2.03 -1.39 -7.14
N ALA A 125 0.80 -1.21 -6.64
CA ALA A 125 -0.19 -2.29 -6.60
C ALA A 125 -0.57 -2.71 -8.03
N TYR A 126 -0.81 -1.76 -8.93
CA TYR A 126 -1.13 -2.03 -10.33
C TYR A 126 0.02 -2.74 -11.07
N TYR A 127 1.27 -2.30 -10.84
CA TYR A 127 2.44 -2.97 -11.41
C TYR A 127 2.51 -4.45 -10.98
N ILE A 128 2.33 -4.73 -9.69
CA ILE A 128 2.35 -6.11 -9.17
C ILE A 128 1.24 -6.93 -9.83
N VAL A 129 0.02 -6.39 -9.91
CA VAL A 129 -1.12 -7.08 -10.53
C VAL A 129 -0.85 -7.44 -11.99
N VAL A 130 -0.30 -6.50 -12.77
CA VAL A 130 0.03 -6.74 -14.20
C VAL A 130 1.10 -7.82 -14.35
N VAL A 131 2.21 -7.74 -13.61
CA VAL A 131 3.30 -8.72 -13.72
C VAL A 131 2.83 -10.09 -13.21
N MET A 132 2.05 -10.13 -12.14
CA MET A 132 1.46 -11.35 -11.59
C MET A 132 0.58 -12.06 -12.62
N PHE A 133 -0.39 -11.37 -13.23
CA PHE A 133 -1.26 -12.01 -14.23
C PHE A 133 -0.52 -12.38 -15.51
N THR A 134 0.49 -11.60 -15.91
CA THR A 134 1.35 -11.95 -17.04
C THR A 134 2.09 -13.25 -16.83
N ARG A 135 2.50 -13.53 -15.59
CA ARG A 135 3.27 -14.73 -15.27
C ARG A 135 2.40 -15.95 -14.95
N PHE A 136 1.30 -15.76 -14.21
CA PHE A 136 0.56 -16.88 -13.61
C PHE A 136 -0.82 -17.12 -14.22
N LEU A 137 -1.39 -16.15 -14.93
CA LEU A 137 -2.68 -16.31 -15.58
C LEU A 137 -2.53 -16.49 -17.09
N TRP A 138 -1.77 -15.64 -17.79
CA TRP A 138 -1.66 -15.68 -19.25
C TRP A 138 -0.61 -16.67 -19.79
N SER A 139 -0.19 -17.64 -18.97
CA SER A 139 0.67 -18.75 -19.40
C SER A 139 -0.21 -19.95 -19.82
N PRO A 140 -0.07 -20.53 -21.04
CA PRO A 140 -0.95 -21.61 -21.52
C PRO A 140 -0.92 -22.84 -20.60
N PRO A 141 -2.07 -23.50 -20.30
CA PRO A 141 -3.43 -23.29 -20.80
C PRO A 141 -4.28 -22.33 -19.92
N GLY A 142 -3.65 -21.57 -19.02
CA GLY A 142 -4.33 -20.66 -18.09
C GLY A 142 -5.05 -19.52 -18.80
N GLY A 143 -6.37 -19.45 -18.61
CA GLY A 143 -7.18 -18.44 -19.30
C GLY A 143 -8.65 -18.48 -18.92
N ASP A 144 -9.02 -18.91 -17.71
CA ASP A 144 -10.39 -18.89 -17.23
C ASP A 144 -10.59 -17.92 -16.05
N VAL A 145 -11.85 -17.48 -15.89
CA VAL A 145 -12.26 -16.54 -14.83
C VAL A 145 -12.00 -17.13 -13.43
N ALA A 146 -12.17 -18.45 -13.28
CA ALA A 146 -11.95 -19.13 -12.01
C ALA A 146 -10.49 -18.99 -11.55
N THR A 147 -9.53 -19.22 -12.43
CA THR A 147 -8.10 -19.06 -12.15
C THR A 147 -7.75 -17.61 -11.82
N ALA A 148 -8.33 -16.64 -12.55
CA ALA A 148 -8.14 -15.23 -12.25
C ALA A 148 -8.62 -14.86 -10.84
N LEU A 149 -9.77 -15.38 -10.40
CA LEU A 149 -10.32 -15.15 -9.06
C LEU A 149 -9.50 -15.85 -7.97
N VAL A 150 -8.96 -17.05 -8.23
CA VAL A 150 -8.05 -17.74 -7.30
C VAL A 150 -6.78 -16.92 -7.09
N ILE A 151 -6.12 -16.49 -8.17
CA ILE A 151 -4.91 -15.65 -8.12
C ILE A 151 -5.22 -14.33 -7.38
N THR A 152 -6.35 -13.69 -7.70
CA THR A 152 -6.82 -12.46 -7.03
C THR A 152 -6.97 -12.65 -5.53
N THR A 153 -7.56 -13.78 -5.12
CA THR A 153 -7.76 -14.11 -3.70
C THR A 153 -6.44 -14.30 -2.99
N ILE A 154 -5.53 -15.09 -3.58
CA ILE A 154 -4.17 -15.33 -3.03
C ILE A 154 -3.43 -14.00 -2.87
N PHE A 155 -3.44 -13.15 -3.90
CA PHE A 155 -2.82 -11.85 -3.85
C PHE A 155 -3.40 -10.95 -2.75
N THR A 156 -4.73 -10.86 -2.67
CA THR A 156 -5.42 -10.02 -1.70
C THR A 156 -5.11 -10.46 -0.27
N VAL A 157 -5.14 -11.77 0.01
CA VAL A 157 -4.82 -12.32 1.34
C VAL A 157 -3.35 -12.12 1.68
N ASN A 158 -2.43 -12.44 0.76
CA ASN A 158 -1.00 -12.22 0.97
C ASN A 158 -0.69 -10.73 1.24
N ASN A 159 -1.31 -9.84 0.48
CA ASN A 159 -1.15 -8.41 0.66
C ASN A 159 -1.73 -7.92 1.99
N LEU A 160 -2.86 -8.49 2.44
CA LEU A 160 -3.42 -8.19 3.77
C LEU A 160 -2.47 -8.55 4.89
N VAL A 161 -1.85 -9.73 4.82
CA VAL A 161 -0.83 -10.14 5.79
C VAL A 161 0.34 -9.17 5.80
N ALA A 162 0.87 -8.81 4.62
CA ALA A 162 1.96 -7.83 4.51
C ALA A 162 1.59 -6.49 5.17
N PHE A 163 0.40 -5.97 4.91
CA PHE A 163 -0.05 -4.68 5.44
C PHE A 163 -0.30 -4.71 6.95
N VAL A 164 -0.79 -5.84 7.48
CA VAL A 164 -0.90 -6.06 8.92
C VAL A 164 0.49 -6.11 9.56
N VAL A 165 1.46 -6.79 8.94
CA VAL A 165 2.87 -6.81 9.39
C VAL A 165 3.44 -5.40 9.44
N TRP A 166 3.24 -4.57 8.40
CA TRP A 166 3.68 -3.18 8.40
C TRP A 166 3.01 -2.34 9.48
N ALA A 167 1.69 -2.51 9.71
CA ALA A 167 0.99 -1.83 10.80
C ALA A 167 1.51 -2.26 12.18
N MET A 168 1.81 -3.54 12.38
CA MET A 168 2.42 -4.07 13.60
C MET A 168 3.84 -3.53 13.80
N ALA A 169 4.66 -3.51 12.74
CA ALA A 169 6.01 -2.97 12.76
C ALA A 169 6.00 -1.48 13.14
N GLY A 170 5.09 -0.69 12.57
CA GLY A 170 4.88 0.71 12.95
C GLY A 170 4.53 0.88 14.43
N ARG A 171 3.59 0.07 14.94
CA ARG A 171 3.26 0.05 16.37
C ARG A 171 4.46 -0.33 17.25
N GLY A 172 5.23 -1.34 16.85
CA GLY A 172 6.43 -1.79 17.56
C GLY A 172 7.51 -0.70 17.63
N LEU A 173 7.78 -0.05 16.49
CA LEU A 173 8.66 1.12 16.41
C LEU A 173 8.20 2.23 17.36
N ALA A 174 6.92 2.59 17.33
CA ALA A 174 6.39 3.60 18.25
C ALA A 174 6.51 3.19 19.73
N ALA A 175 6.36 1.90 20.05
CA ALA A 175 6.48 1.39 21.42
C ALA A 175 7.93 1.43 21.95
N LEU A 176 8.94 1.40 21.08
CA LEU A 176 10.35 1.61 21.42
C LEU A 176 10.67 3.10 21.67
N PHE A 177 9.91 4.00 21.06
CA PHE A 177 10.12 5.45 21.06
C PHE A 177 9.07 6.18 21.93
N ARG A 178 9.03 5.87 23.23
CA ARG A 178 7.99 6.36 24.17
C ARG A 178 8.11 7.82 24.63
N SER A 179 9.23 8.49 24.37
CA SER A 179 9.43 9.88 24.81
C SER A 179 8.92 10.89 23.77
N PRO A 180 8.53 12.12 24.17
CA PRO A 180 8.18 13.20 23.23
C PRO A 180 9.27 13.52 22.20
N ARG A 181 10.56 13.39 22.58
CA ARG A 181 11.68 13.55 21.65
C ARG A 181 11.73 12.40 20.64
N ALA A 182 11.49 11.19 21.10
CA ALA A 182 11.49 9.99 20.26
C ALA A 182 10.31 9.95 19.28
N ALA A 183 9.11 10.35 19.71
CA ALA A 183 7.94 10.50 18.84
C ALA A 183 8.18 11.53 17.72
N ARG A 184 8.84 12.66 18.03
CA ARG A 184 9.25 13.64 17.01
C ARG A 184 10.24 13.07 16.00
N ARG A 185 11.27 12.33 16.47
CA ARG A 185 12.23 11.64 15.58
C ARG A 185 11.54 10.63 14.67
N LEU A 186 10.57 9.88 15.20
CA LEU A 186 9.79 8.93 14.42
C LEU A 186 8.92 9.62 13.36
N ASN A 187 8.29 10.76 13.68
CA ASN A 187 7.56 11.56 12.69
C ASN A 187 8.48 12.12 11.59
N TYR A 188 9.69 12.58 11.94
CA TYR A 188 10.69 12.97 10.94
C TYR A 188 11.10 11.80 10.06
N LEU A 189 11.32 10.61 10.63
CA LEU A 189 11.64 9.41 9.87
C LEU A 189 10.53 9.07 8.87
N PHE A 190 9.26 9.03 9.30
CA PHE A 190 8.14 8.79 8.40
C PHE A 190 8.00 9.87 7.33
N ALA A 191 8.17 11.15 7.69
CA ALA A 191 8.15 12.25 6.73
C ALA A 191 9.24 12.07 5.65
N SER A 192 10.47 11.76 6.05
CA SER A 192 11.59 11.54 5.14
C SER A 192 11.37 10.32 4.23
N VAL A 193 10.94 9.18 4.80
CA VAL A 193 10.68 7.96 4.03
C VAL A 193 9.54 8.17 3.02
N LEU A 194 8.41 8.75 3.46
CA LEU A 194 7.30 9.05 2.57
C LEU A 194 7.69 10.08 1.52
N GLY A 195 8.49 11.09 1.86
CA GLY A 195 9.00 12.08 0.91
C GLY A 195 9.86 11.44 -0.18
N ALA A 196 10.77 10.54 0.20
CA ALA A 196 11.57 9.78 -0.75
C ALA A 196 10.71 8.88 -1.65
N VAL A 197 9.67 8.24 -1.09
CA VAL A 197 8.71 7.44 -1.86
C VAL A 197 7.92 8.31 -2.85
N ALA A 198 7.47 9.51 -2.45
CA ALA A 198 6.76 10.42 -3.34
C ALA A 198 7.64 10.85 -4.53
N VAL A 199 8.91 11.20 -4.26
CA VAL A 199 9.87 11.53 -5.33
C VAL A 199 10.09 10.34 -6.25
N TRP A 200 10.32 9.15 -5.69
CA TRP A 200 10.49 7.92 -6.48
C TRP A 200 9.29 7.63 -7.39
N MET A 201 8.06 7.82 -6.90
CA MET A 201 6.84 7.68 -7.70
C MET A 201 6.73 8.70 -8.83
N ALA A 202 7.24 9.92 -8.61
CA ALA A 202 7.20 10.98 -9.61
C ALA A 202 8.34 10.89 -10.64
N MET A 203 9.43 10.17 -10.35
CA MET A 203 10.58 10.08 -11.27
C MET A 203 10.22 9.64 -12.69
N PRO A 204 9.37 8.61 -12.91
CA PRO A 204 8.97 8.21 -14.27
C PRO A 204 8.24 9.30 -15.07
N LEU A 205 7.69 10.33 -14.41
CA LEU A 205 6.98 11.43 -15.06
C LEU A 205 7.93 12.48 -15.66
N LEU A 206 9.23 12.40 -15.37
CA LEU A 206 10.22 13.44 -15.70
C LEU A 206 11.03 13.14 -16.98
N GLY A 207 10.84 11.98 -17.61
CA GLY A 207 11.55 11.58 -18.83
C GLY A 207 11.74 10.08 -18.97
#